data_AF-A0A351UP47-F1
#
_entry.id   AF-A0A351UP47-F1
#
_cell.length_a   1.000
_cell.length_b   1.000
_cell.length_c   1.000
_cell.angle_alpha   90.00
_cell.angle_beta   90.00
_cell.angle_gamma   90.00
#
_symmetry.space_group_name_H-M   'P 1'
#
loop_
_entity.id
_entity.type
_entity.pdbx_description
1 polymer ?
#
loop_
_entity_poly.entity_id
_entity_poly.type
_entity_poly.pdbx_seq_one_letter_code
_entity_poly.pdbx_strand_id
1 'polypeptide(L)'
;MFKKTLWLIAACACGLALWRFGYPATLRYFFKVGGTITMGPELNASYLPANSMLLIVAKNDGGVPVAVKKIINPVFPLKFEITSANLIMPDLLTRKVLLEAFLNGHGRVGVFKKGDLKGECEGPVEVFRKDLAINLYAP
;
A
#
# COMPACT_ATOMS: atom_id res chain seq x y z
N MET A 1 -2.24 -53.22 3.58
CA MET A 1 -2.36 -51.99 4.39
C MET A 1 -1.42 -50.86 3.96
N PHE A 2 -0.16 -51.13 3.63
CA PHE A 2 0.88 -50.13 3.30
C PHE A 2 0.56 -49.12 2.18
N LYS A 3 -0.19 -49.52 1.14
CA LYS A 3 -0.54 -48.60 0.03
C LYS A 3 -1.47 -47.48 0.49
N LYS A 4 -2.46 -47.77 1.34
CA LYS A 4 -3.44 -46.77 1.81
C LYS A 4 -2.78 -45.73 2.74
N THR A 5 -1.86 -46.16 3.59
CA THR A 5 -1.10 -45.27 4.47
C THR A 5 -0.14 -44.37 3.69
N LEU A 6 0.49 -44.87 2.62
CA LEU A 6 1.33 -44.06 1.73
C LEU A 6 0.53 -42.94 1.04
N TRP A 7 -0.67 -43.25 0.52
CA TRP A 7 -1.56 -42.25 -0.10
C TRP A 7 -2.03 -41.19 0.90
N LEU A 8 -2.33 -41.58 2.14
CA LEU A 8 -2.67 -40.65 3.22
C LEU A 8 -1.52 -39.70 3.55
N ILE A 9 -0.29 -40.22 3.67
CA ILE A 9 0.90 -39.40 3.94
C ILE A 9 1.17 -38.43 2.78
N ALA A 10 1.06 -38.90 1.53
CA ALA A 10 1.22 -38.05 0.35
C ALA A 10 0.16 -36.94 0.31
N ALA A 11 -1.10 -37.26 0.60
CA ALA A 11 -2.18 -36.27 0.67
C ALA A 11 -1.94 -35.22 1.77
N CYS A 12 -1.50 -35.63 2.96
CA CYS A 12 -1.12 -34.71 4.03
C CYS A 12 0.07 -33.83 3.63
N ALA A 13 1.10 -34.40 3.00
CA ALA A 13 2.26 -33.63 2.54
C ALA A 13 1.88 -32.60 1.48
N CYS A 14 1.02 -32.96 0.51
CA CYS A 14 0.47 -32.02 -0.45
C CYS A 14 -0.38 -30.92 0.21
N GLY A 15 -1.23 -31.28 1.19
CA GLY A 15 -2.00 -30.31 1.96
C GLY A 15 -1.12 -29.31 2.71
N LEU A 16 -0.05 -29.79 3.36
CA LEU A 16 0.93 -28.95 4.04
C LEU A 16 1.72 -28.07 3.07
N ALA A 17 2.09 -28.58 1.89
CA ALA A 17 2.76 -27.79 0.86
C ALA A 17 1.84 -26.68 0.32
N LEU A 18 0.59 -27.00 0.01
CA LEU A 18 -0.42 -26.03 -0.43
C LEU A 18 -0.66 -24.95 0.63
N TRP A 19 -0.73 -25.33 1.90
CA TRP A 19 -0.81 -24.37 3.00
C TRP A 19 0.46 -23.51 3.07
N ARG A 20 1.64 -24.13 3.09
CA ARG A 20 2.91 -23.45 3.33
C ARG A 20 3.29 -22.47 2.22
N PHE A 21 2.96 -22.79 0.97
CA PHE A 21 3.34 -22.00 -0.20
C PHE A 21 2.16 -21.26 -0.84
N GLY A 22 0.97 -21.86 -0.89
CA GLY A 22 -0.22 -21.27 -1.49
C GLY A 22 -0.83 -20.16 -0.65
N TYR A 23 -0.87 -20.30 0.69
CA TYR A 23 -1.45 -19.28 1.56
C TYR A 23 -0.69 -17.93 1.50
N PRO A 24 0.66 -17.91 1.57
CA PRO A 24 1.41 -16.67 1.35
C PRO A 24 1.19 -16.02 -0.02
N ALA A 25 1.18 -16.83 -1.08
CA ALA A 25 1.02 -16.34 -2.44
C ALA A 25 -0.37 -15.74 -2.67
N THR A 26 -1.40 -16.39 -2.14
CA THR A 26 -2.78 -15.91 -2.22
C THR A 26 -2.97 -14.63 -1.42
N LEU A 27 -2.45 -14.54 -0.19
CA LEU A 27 -2.51 -13.29 0.60
C LEU A 27 -1.85 -12.11 -0.11
N ARG A 28 -0.68 -12.32 -0.72
CA ARG A 28 -0.03 -11.28 -1.55
C ARG A 28 -0.92 -10.89 -2.73
N TYR A 29 -1.54 -11.85 -3.40
CA TYR A 29 -2.44 -11.57 -4.51
C TYR A 29 -3.62 -10.68 -4.09
N PHE A 30 -4.15 -10.89 -2.89
CA PHE A 30 -5.29 -10.11 -2.42
C PHE A 30 -4.93 -8.72 -1.88
N PHE A 31 -3.67 -8.44 -1.51
CA PHE A 31 -3.28 -7.11 -0.99
C PHE A 31 -3.65 -6.01 -2.00
N LYS A 32 -4.62 -5.17 -1.61
CA LYS A 32 -5.20 -4.14 -2.47
C LYS A 32 -5.84 -3.02 -1.65
N VAL A 33 -5.13 -1.90 -1.56
CA VAL A 33 -5.60 -0.68 -0.89
C VAL A 33 -5.81 0.40 -1.94
N GLY A 34 -6.97 1.03 -1.98
CA GLY A 34 -7.28 2.06 -2.96
C GLY A 34 -8.14 3.19 -2.40
N GLY A 35 -8.21 4.26 -3.16
CA GLY A 35 -8.97 5.43 -2.76
C GLY A 35 -8.78 6.60 -3.72
N THR A 36 -9.18 7.78 -3.25
CA THR A 36 -9.01 9.05 -3.95
C THR A 36 -8.19 9.99 -3.08
N ILE A 37 -7.17 10.60 -3.68
CA ILE A 37 -6.41 11.69 -3.07
C ILE A 37 -6.94 12.99 -3.67
N THR A 38 -7.22 13.96 -2.81
CA THR A 38 -7.61 15.31 -3.20
C THR A 38 -6.67 16.33 -2.54
N MET A 39 -6.64 17.54 -3.07
CA MET A 39 -5.97 18.66 -2.40
C MET A 39 -6.96 19.37 -1.48
N GLY A 40 -6.45 19.86 -0.35
CA GLY A 40 -7.20 20.75 0.52
C GLY A 40 -7.73 21.96 -0.25
N PRO A 41 -8.86 22.54 0.17
CA PRO A 41 -9.56 23.62 -0.55
C PRO A 41 -8.72 24.89 -0.71
N GLU A 42 -7.71 25.07 0.13
CA GLU A 42 -6.77 26.20 0.11
C GLU A 42 -5.57 26.01 -0.83
N LEU A 43 -5.45 24.84 -1.46
CA LEU A 43 -4.34 24.49 -2.35
C LEU A 43 -4.78 24.49 -3.81
N ASN A 44 -4.05 25.23 -4.65
CA ASN A 44 -4.36 25.30 -6.07
C ASN A 44 -3.74 24.13 -6.86
N ALA A 45 -4.59 23.19 -7.23
CA ALA A 45 -4.23 22.01 -8.02
C ALA A 45 -3.52 22.31 -9.34
N SER A 46 -3.87 23.44 -9.96
CA SER A 46 -3.42 23.83 -11.29
C SER A 46 -1.97 24.31 -11.32
N TYR A 47 -1.35 24.57 -10.16
CA TYR A 47 0.01 25.15 -10.06
C TYR A 47 1.06 24.19 -9.50
N LEU A 48 0.82 22.87 -9.61
CA LEU A 48 1.84 21.91 -9.21
C LEU A 48 3.09 22.05 -10.09
N PRO A 49 4.29 22.20 -9.50
CA PRO A 49 5.54 22.25 -10.26
C PRO A 49 5.69 21.04 -11.17
N ALA A 50 6.32 21.25 -12.33
CA ALA A 50 6.73 20.13 -13.18
C ALA A 50 7.64 19.17 -12.40
N ASN A 51 7.47 17.87 -12.62
CA ASN A 51 8.16 16.79 -11.90
C ASN A 51 7.78 16.66 -10.42
N SER A 52 6.61 17.17 -10.02
CA SER A 52 6.03 16.84 -8.72
C SER A 52 5.80 15.33 -8.61
N MET A 53 6.18 14.74 -7.49
CA MET A 53 6.06 13.32 -7.22
C MET A 53 5.11 13.11 -6.05
N LEU A 54 4.07 12.31 -6.29
CA LEU A 54 3.20 11.78 -5.25
C LEU A 54 3.69 10.40 -4.83
N LEU A 55 4.00 10.26 -3.55
CA LEU A 55 4.43 9.03 -2.91
C LEU A 55 3.34 8.60 -1.94
N ILE A 56 2.70 7.48 -2.23
CA ILE A 56 1.67 6.89 -1.37
C ILE A 56 2.32 5.73 -0.63
N VAL A 57 2.40 5.84 0.68
CA VAL A 57 3.17 4.97 1.55
C VAL A 57 2.22 4.25 2.49
N ALA A 58 2.22 2.92 2.42
CA ALA A 58 1.57 2.07 3.41
C ALA A 58 2.62 1.64 4.44
N LYS A 59 2.34 1.84 5.73
CA LYS A 59 3.20 1.45 6.86
C LYS A 59 2.49 0.42 7.72
N ASN A 60 3.25 -0.45 8.38
CA ASN A 60 2.72 -1.30 9.44
C ASN A 60 2.57 -0.49 10.75
N ASP A 61 2.05 -1.14 11.80
CA ASP A 61 1.86 -0.52 13.12
C ASP A 61 3.17 -0.04 13.77
N GLY A 62 4.32 -0.60 13.37
CA GLY A 62 5.65 -0.15 13.79
C GLY A 62 6.19 1.05 13.01
N GLY A 63 5.40 1.65 12.11
CA GLY A 63 5.82 2.78 11.28
C GLY A 63 6.75 2.40 10.11
N VAL A 64 6.98 1.11 9.88
CA VAL A 64 7.86 0.62 8.82
C VAL A 64 7.09 0.59 7.49
N PRO A 65 7.60 1.23 6.43
CA PRO A 65 7.00 1.16 5.10
C PRO A 65 6.95 -0.28 4.57
N VAL A 66 5.74 -0.77 4.27
CA VAL A 66 5.50 -2.10 3.69
C VAL A 66 5.21 -2.04 2.20
N ALA A 67 4.60 -0.95 1.72
CA ALA A 67 4.36 -0.72 0.29
C ALA A 67 4.51 0.76 -0.07
N VAL A 68 4.99 1.05 -1.28
CA VAL A 68 5.07 2.42 -1.79
C VAL A 68 4.64 2.46 -3.26
N LYS A 69 3.74 3.39 -3.57
CA LYS A 69 3.38 3.76 -4.93
C LYS A 69 3.88 5.16 -5.25
N LYS A 70 4.64 5.27 -6.34
CA LYS A 70 5.14 6.54 -6.87
C LYS A 70 4.35 6.92 -8.11
N ILE A 71 3.90 8.18 -8.17
CA ILE A 71 3.21 8.78 -9.32
C ILE A 71 3.91 10.10 -9.63
N ILE A 72 4.33 10.29 -10.87
CA ILE A 72 5.00 11.51 -11.34
C ILE A 72 3.96 12.38 -12.05
N ASN A 73 4.01 13.69 -11.82
CA ASN A 73 3.06 14.68 -12.36
C ASN A 73 1.60 14.28 -12.09
N PRO A 74 1.21 14.10 -10.81
CA PRO A 74 -0.16 13.71 -10.46
C PRO A 74 -1.16 14.79 -10.85
N VAL A 75 -2.32 14.36 -11.34
CA VAL A 75 -3.47 15.23 -11.62
C VAL A 75 -4.56 14.90 -10.62
N PHE A 76 -5.07 15.91 -9.92
CA PHE A 76 -6.05 15.74 -8.87
C PHE A 76 -7.47 16.15 -9.32
N PRO A 77 -8.53 15.51 -8.79
CA PRO A 77 -8.51 14.41 -7.83
C PRO A 77 -7.94 13.12 -8.44
N LEU A 78 -7.08 12.42 -7.69
CA LEU A 78 -6.34 11.26 -8.18
C LEU A 78 -6.87 9.98 -7.55
N LYS A 79 -7.35 9.05 -8.37
CA LYS A 79 -7.63 7.68 -7.92
C LYS A 79 -6.32 6.90 -7.82
N PHE A 80 -6.12 6.22 -6.70
CA PHE A 80 -4.95 5.37 -6.50
C PHE A 80 -5.33 3.96 -6.09
N GLU A 81 -4.36 3.06 -6.30
CA GLU A 81 -4.44 1.67 -5.89
C GLU A 81 -3.03 1.16 -5.63
N ILE A 82 -2.78 0.68 -4.43
CA ILE A 82 -1.57 -0.02 -4.00
C ILE A 82 -1.89 -1.51 -4.00
N THR A 83 -1.09 -2.28 -4.72
CA THR A 83 -1.21 -3.74 -4.84
C THR A 83 0.07 -4.43 -4.38
N SER A 84 0.12 -5.76 -4.44
CA SER A 84 1.33 -6.50 -4.12
C SER A 84 2.55 -6.14 -4.97
N ALA A 85 2.35 -5.60 -6.17
CA ALA A 85 3.46 -5.07 -6.99
C ALA A 85 4.16 -3.86 -6.37
N ASN A 86 3.51 -3.21 -5.39
CA ASN A 86 4.05 -2.05 -4.68
C ASN A 86 4.70 -2.43 -3.34
N LEU A 87 4.67 -3.70 -2.94
CA LEU A 87 5.26 -4.16 -1.68
C LEU A 87 6.78 -4.06 -1.73
N ILE A 88 7.35 -3.45 -0.69
CA ILE A 88 8.79 -3.39 -0.44
C ILE A 88 9.17 -4.53 0.50
N MET A 89 8.43 -4.66 1.59
CA MET A 89 8.59 -5.73 2.56
C MET A 89 7.29 -6.53 2.61
N PRO A 90 7.26 -7.71 1.98
CA PRO A 90 6.06 -8.53 1.96
C PRO A 90 5.91 -9.26 3.29
N ASP A 91 5.55 -8.53 4.33
CA ASP A 91 5.08 -9.14 5.57
C ASP A 91 3.67 -9.69 5.33
N LEU A 92 3.57 -11.01 5.33
CA LEU A 92 2.36 -11.76 4.98
C LEU A 92 1.24 -11.61 6.01
N LEU A 93 1.53 -11.02 7.18
CA LEU A 93 0.60 -10.93 8.30
C LEU A 93 0.02 -9.53 8.51
N THR A 94 0.50 -8.53 7.78
CA THR A 94 0.00 -7.15 7.92
C THR A 94 -1.42 -7.06 7.34
N ARG A 95 -2.43 -7.09 8.22
CA ARG A 95 -3.85 -6.98 7.85
C ARG A 95 -4.35 -5.53 7.79
N LYS A 96 -3.68 -4.65 8.52
CA LYS A 96 -3.96 -3.22 8.58
C LYS A 96 -2.69 -2.44 8.32
N VAL A 97 -2.84 -1.31 7.65
CA VAL A 97 -1.73 -0.41 7.33
C VAL A 97 -2.12 1.02 7.64
N LEU A 98 -1.17 1.82 8.11
CA LEU A 98 -1.29 3.27 8.12
C LEU A 98 -0.97 3.78 6.72
N LEU A 99 -1.83 4.65 6.18
CA LEU A 99 -1.69 5.16 4.82
C LEU A 99 -1.38 6.64 4.85
N GLU A 100 -0.27 7.00 4.23
CA GLU A 100 0.19 8.38 4.10
C GLU A 100 0.48 8.70 2.63
N ALA A 101 0.29 9.95 2.25
CA ALA A 101 0.59 10.48 0.94
C ALA A 101 1.50 11.70 1.09
N PHE A 102 2.54 11.77 0.25
CA PHE A 102 3.48 12.87 0.23
C PHE A 102 3.58 13.41 -1.18
N LEU A 103 3.38 14.71 -1.36
CA LEU A 103 3.62 15.39 -2.63
C LEU A 103 4.85 16.28 -2.49
N ASN A 104 5.90 16.00 -3.27
CA ASN A 104 7.13 16.79 -3.24
C ASN A 104 7.87 16.77 -4.58
N GLY A 105 8.82 17.70 -4.75
CA GLY A 105 9.67 17.77 -5.95
C GLY A 105 10.96 16.95 -5.88
N HIS A 106 11.36 16.47 -4.70
CA HIS A 106 12.68 15.87 -4.46
C HIS A 106 12.67 14.35 -4.24
N GLY A 107 11.49 13.74 -4.10
CA GLY A 107 11.31 12.28 -4.08
C GLY A 107 11.76 11.59 -2.78
N ARG A 108 11.84 12.34 -1.67
CA ARG A 108 12.22 11.77 -0.36
C ARG A 108 10.98 11.71 0.54
N VAL A 109 10.75 10.57 1.19
CA VAL A 109 9.66 10.38 2.15
C VAL A 109 10.13 10.86 3.53
N GLY A 110 9.25 11.54 4.28
CA GLY A 110 9.53 11.95 5.66
C GLY A 110 10.47 13.16 5.83
N VAL A 111 10.96 13.75 4.74
CA VAL A 111 11.69 15.02 4.75
C VAL A 111 10.79 16.06 4.09
N PHE A 112 10.47 17.12 4.83
CA PHE A 112 9.59 18.19 4.34
C PHE A 112 10.39 19.45 4.03
N LYS A 113 10.08 20.04 2.88
CA LYS A 113 10.53 21.36 2.44
C LYS A 113 9.32 22.26 2.18
N LYS A 114 9.59 23.55 2.09
CA LYS A 114 8.57 24.54 1.74
C LYS A 114 7.90 24.15 0.40
N GLY A 115 6.58 24.02 0.43
CA GLY A 115 5.77 23.65 -0.73
C GLY A 115 5.48 22.15 -0.86
N ASP A 116 6.06 21.30 0.00
CA ASP A 116 5.66 19.89 0.07
C ASP A 116 4.32 19.76 0.79
N LEU A 117 3.56 18.74 0.41
CA LEU A 117 2.28 18.42 1.02
C LEU A 117 2.28 17.03 1.63
N LYS A 118 1.48 16.86 2.68
CA LYS A 118 1.23 15.58 3.35
C LYS A 118 -0.28 15.31 3.36
N GLY A 119 -0.67 14.05 3.35
CA GLY A 119 -2.02 13.61 3.70
C GLY A 119 -1.96 12.24 4.34
N GLU A 120 -2.95 11.89 5.15
CA GLU A 120 -3.03 10.58 5.79
C GLU A 120 -4.49 10.18 6.02
N CYS A 121 -4.72 8.87 6.16
CA CYS A 121 -6.01 8.37 6.62
C CYS A 121 -6.10 8.49 8.15
N GLU A 122 -7.33 8.61 8.66
CA GLU A 122 -7.61 8.55 10.10
C GLU A 122 -7.41 7.11 10.62
N GLY A 123 -6.16 6.79 10.94
CA GLY A 123 -5.76 5.52 11.55
C GLY A 123 -5.56 4.35 10.58
N PRO A 124 -5.37 3.12 11.12
CA PRO A 124 -5.06 1.94 10.32
C PRO A 124 -6.22 1.50 9.43
N VAL A 125 -5.94 1.29 8.15
CA VAL A 125 -6.90 0.82 7.14
C VAL A 125 -6.66 -0.65 6.80
N GLU A 126 -7.72 -1.39 6.53
CA GLU A 126 -7.59 -2.79 6.12
C GLU A 126 -7.02 -2.90 4.69
N VAL A 127 -6.18 -3.91 4.46
CA VAL A 127 -5.44 -4.08 3.20
C VAL A 127 -6.30 -4.45 1.97
N PHE A 128 -7.63 -4.49 2.09
CA PHE A 128 -8.59 -4.79 1.01
C PHE A 128 -9.54 -3.63 0.70
N ARG A 129 -9.40 -2.49 1.40
CA ARG A 129 -10.29 -1.33 1.26
C ARG A 129 -9.94 -0.50 0.02
N LYS A 130 -10.95 0.04 -0.67
CA LYS A 130 -10.78 0.77 -1.95
C LYS A 130 -11.45 2.14 -1.98
N ASP A 131 -12.16 2.47 -0.91
CA ASP A 131 -13.04 3.62 -0.74
C ASP A 131 -12.40 4.69 0.17
N LEU A 132 -11.07 4.72 0.24
CA LEU A 132 -10.35 5.65 1.09
C LEU A 132 -10.34 7.06 0.49
N ALA A 133 -10.34 8.06 1.35
CA ALA A 133 -10.16 9.45 0.98
C ALA A 133 -8.96 10.01 1.74
N ILE A 134 -8.04 10.66 1.02
CA ILE A 134 -6.90 11.36 1.61
C ILE A 134 -6.92 12.79 1.10
N ASN A 135 -6.84 13.75 2.02
CA ASN A 135 -6.74 15.17 1.69
C ASN A 135 -5.30 15.62 1.94
N LEU A 136 -4.68 16.21 0.93
CA LEU A 136 -3.35 16.79 1.06
C LEU A 136 -3.45 18.19 1.70
N TYR A 137 -2.56 18.45 2.65
CA TYR A 137 -2.41 19.72 3.36
C TYR A 137 -0.91 20.05 3.50
N ALA A 138 -0.60 21.31 3.78
CA ALA A 138 0.76 21.72 4.09
C ALA A 138 1.12 21.25 5.52
N PRO A 139 2.20 20.47 5.71
CA PRO A 139 2.59 19.92 7.00
C PRO A 139 3.12 20.97 7.99
#